data_AF-A0A0N7Z869-F1
#
_entry.id   AF-A0A0N7Z869-F1
#
_cell.length_a   1.000
_cell.length_b   1.000
_cell.length_c   1.000
_cell.angle_alpha   90.00
_cell.angle_beta   90.00
_cell.angle_gamma   90.00
#
_symmetry.space_group_name_H-M   'P 1'
#
loop_
_entity.id
_entity.type
_entity.pdbx_description
1 polymer ?
#
loop_
_entity_poly.entity_id
_entity_poly.type
_entity_poly.pdbx_seq_one_letter_code
_entity_poly.pdbx_strand_id
1 'polypeptide(L)' 'MKTILAVIFLGILTFAFAAQPILQECKNYKAMENFDSSRFLTGTWHVTNAEHGSNSTVCREYKIETKSGIQELTA' A
#
# COMPACT_ATOMS: atom_id res chain seq x y z
N MET A 1 -11.91 -19.89 36.84
CA MET A 1 -10.47 -19.77 36.49
C MET A 1 -10.17 -20.22 35.06
N LYS A 2 -10.51 -21.45 34.63
CA LYS A 2 -10.27 -21.92 33.24
C LYS A 2 -10.97 -21.08 32.15
N THR A 3 -12.21 -20.65 32.37
CA THR A 3 -12.98 -19.82 31.43
C THR A 3 -12.40 -18.42 31.24
N ILE A 4 -11.85 -17.81 32.30
CA ILE A 4 -11.24 -16.47 32.23
C ILE A 4 -9.99 -16.50 31.35
N LEU A 5 -9.14 -17.52 31.52
CA LEU A 5 -7.95 -17.73 30.69
C LEU A 5 -8.31 -17.93 29.22
N ALA A 6 -9.36 -18.70 28.92
CA ALA A 6 -9.82 -18.93 27.56
C ALA A 6 -10.30 -17.64 26.87
N VAL A 7 -11.04 -16.78 27.58
CA VAL A 7 -11.54 -15.51 27.04
C VAL A 7 -10.40 -14.54 26.76
N ILE A 8 -9.41 -14.45 27.67
CA ILE A 8 -8.22 -13.61 27.46
C ILE A 8 -7.44 -14.08 26.22
N PHE A 9 -7.24 -15.39 26.07
CA PHE A 9 -6.57 -15.95 24.89
C PHE A 9 -7.32 -15.63 23.60
N LEU A 10 -8.64 -15.81 23.58
CA LEU A 10 -9.47 -15.50 22.42
C LEU A 10 -9.39 -14.00 22.05
N GLY A 11 -9.39 -13.13 23.06
CA GLY A 11 -9.23 -11.68 22.89
C GLY A 11 -7.88 -11.31 22.25
N ILE A 12 -6.77 -11.86 22.74
CA ILE A 12 -5.44 -11.57 22.16
C ILE A 12 -5.33 -12.11 20.73
N LEU A 13 -5.86 -13.31 20.48
CA LEU A 13 -5.84 -13.94 19.16
C LEU A 13 -6.63 -13.11 18.13
N THR A 14 -7.84 -12.66 18.49
CA THR A 14 -8.67 -11.86 17.59
C THR A 14 -8.07 -10.51 17.25
N PHE A 15 -7.39 -9.85 18.20
CA PHE A 15 -6.65 -8.61 17.93
C PHE A 15 -5.41 -8.85 17.05
N ALA A 16 -4.65 -9.93 17.27
CA ALA A 16 -3.46 -10.24 16.48
C ALA A 16 -3.79 -10.59 15.02
N PHE A 17 -4.97 -11.14 14.77
CA PHE A 17 -5.47 -11.51 13.44
C PHE A 17 -6.60 -10.61 12.95
N ALA A 18 -6.70 -9.37 13.45
CA ALA A 18 -7.65 -8.41 12.91
C ALA A 18 -7.37 -8.24 11.40
N ALA A 19 -8.24 -8.83 10.58
CA ALA A 19 -8.06 -8.87 9.14
C ALA A 19 -8.05 -7.44 8.61
N GLN A 20 -6.94 -7.05 7.97
CA GLN A 20 -6.91 -5.80 7.25
C GLN A 20 -7.96 -5.86 6.13
N PRO A 21 -8.70 -4.77 5.85
CA PRO A 21 -9.67 -4.76 4.77
C PRO A 21 -8.97 -5.16 3.46
N ILE A 22 -9.34 -6.33 2.93
CA ILE A 22 -8.83 -6.82 1.67
C ILE A 22 -9.58 -6.07 0.57
N LEU A 23 -8.86 -5.31 -0.25
CA LEU A 23 -9.40 -4.74 -1.47
C LEU A 23 -9.79 -5.90 -2.40
N GLN A 24 -11.09 -6.10 -2.58
CA GLN A 24 -11.62 -7.16 -3.44
C GLN A 24 -11.38 -6.84 -4.92
N GLU A 25 -11.48 -5.55 -5.27
CA GLU A 25 -11.27 -5.04 -6.62
C GLU A 25 -10.64 -3.64 -6.58
N CYS A 26 -9.86 -3.31 -7.61
CA CYS A 26 -9.36 -1.96 -7.80
C CYS A 26 -10.47 -1.05 -8.29
N LYS A 27 -10.65 0.10 -7.62
CA LYS A 27 -11.55 1.15 -8.12
C LYS A 27 -10.99 1.75 -9.41
N ASN A 28 -11.84 1.88 -10.41
CA ASN A 28 -11.50 2.57 -11.65
C ASN A 28 -11.64 4.08 -11.44
N TYR A 29 -10.52 4.77 -11.26
CA TYR A 29 -10.47 6.23 -11.19
C TYR A 29 -10.16 6.85 -12.55
N LYS A 30 -10.69 8.04 -12.81
CA LYS A 30 -10.31 8.83 -13.98
C LYS A 30 -8.87 9.31 -13.80
N ALA A 31 -8.06 9.21 -14.86
CA ALA A 31 -6.71 9.76 -14.87
C ALA A 31 -6.73 11.28 -14.60
N MET A 32 -5.68 11.79 -13.96
CA MET A 32 -5.52 13.21 -13.67
C MET A 32 -5.55 14.04 -14.97
N GLU A 33 -6.43 15.03 -15.04
CA GLU A 33 -6.46 15.96 -16.17
C GLU A 33 -5.20 16.83 -16.18
N ASN A 34 -4.65 17.09 -17.38
CA ASN A 34 -3.45 17.89 -17.58
C ASN A 34 -2.21 17.37 -16.81
N PHE A 35 -2.10 16.05 -16.67
CA PHE A 35 -0.95 15.40 -16.04
C PHE A 35 0.36 15.70 -16.76
N ASP A 36 1.31 16.32 -16.05
CA ASP A 36 2.65 16.60 -16.55
C ASP A 36 3.56 15.38 -16.34
N SER A 37 3.57 14.50 -17.34
CA SER A 37 4.38 13.28 -17.32
C SER A 37 5.88 13.57 -17.29
N SER A 38 6.32 14.69 -17.88
CA SER A 38 7.74 15.04 -17.93
C SER A 38 8.32 15.29 -16.54
N ARG A 39 7.52 15.85 -15.64
CA ARG A 39 7.90 16.09 -14.24
C ARG A 39 7.75 14.85 -13.38
N PHE A 40 6.70 14.07 -13.60
CA PHE A 40 6.41 12.90 -12.77
C PHE A 40 7.40 11.75 -13.01
N LEU A 41 7.74 11.49 -14.28
CA LEU A 41 8.55 10.34 -14.69
C LEU A 41 10.06 10.52 -14.47
N THR A 42 10.52 11.69 -14.04
CA THR A 42 11.94 11.95 -13.74
C THR A 42 12.26 11.98 -12.25
N GLY A 43 11.25 11.84 -11.39
CA GLY A 43 11.38 11.95 -9.94
C GLY A 43 11.64 10.62 -9.23
N THR A 44 12.10 10.75 -7.98
CA THR A 44 12.04 9.69 -6.97
C THR A 44 10.84 9.95 -6.06
N TRP A 45 10.00 8.94 -5.86
CA TRP A 45 8.76 9.04 -5.12
C TRP A 45 8.80 8.18 -3.87
N HIS A 46 8.49 8.76 -2.70
CA HIS A 46 8.40 8.01 -1.45
C HIS A 46 6.94 7.89 -1.02
N VAL A 47 6.50 6.66 -0.71
CA VAL A 47 5.15 6.42 -0.20
C VAL A 47 5.09 6.78 1.29
N THR A 48 4.46 7.91 1.60
CA THR A 48 4.29 8.39 2.99
C THR A 48 3.04 7.84 3.65
N ASN A 49 1.98 7.62 2.88
CA ASN A 49 0.68 7.19 3.37
C ASN A 49 0.02 6.23 2.39
N ALA A 50 -0.68 5.23 2.91
CA ALA A 50 -1.50 4.32 2.13
C ALA A 50 -2.81 4.04 2.88
N GLU A 51 -3.94 4.23 2.21
CA GLU A 51 -5.27 3.91 2.77
C GLU A 51 -5.47 2.39 2.86
N HIS A 52 -4.93 1.66 1.88
CA HIS A 52 -4.96 0.22 1.81
C HIS A 52 -3.54 -0.29 1.53
N GLY A 53 -3.04 -1.20 2.37
CA GLY A 53 -1.69 -1.74 2.27
C GLY A 53 -1.15 -2.25 3.61
N SER A 54 -0.01 -2.92 3.56
CA SER A 54 0.73 -3.33 4.76
C SER A 54 1.60 -2.17 5.27
N ASN A 55 2.16 -2.31 6.47
CA ASN A 55 3.21 -1.39 6.96
C ASN A 55 4.46 -1.36 6.07
N SER A 56 4.65 -2.35 5.19
CA SER A 56 5.72 -2.35 4.18
C SER A 56 5.30 -1.72 2.84
N THR A 57 4.04 -1.32 2.69
CA THR A 57 3.58 -0.48 1.57
C THR A 57 4.02 0.96 1.78
N VAL A 58 3.90 1.46 3.01
CA VAL A 58 4.55 2.72 3.41
C VAL A 58 6.07 2.51 3.46
N CYS A 59 6.84 3.58 3.29
CA CYS A 59 8.30 3.56 3.20
C CYS A 59 8.90 2.95 1.94
N ARG A 60 8.08 2.63 0.91
CA ARG A 60 8.60 2.29 -0.42
C ARG A 60 9.09 3.52 -1.15
N GLU A 61 10.18 3.34 -1.87
CA GLU A 61 10.69 4.30 -2.83
C GLU A 61 10.40 3.79 -4.23
N TYR A 62 10.00 4.68 -5.13
CA TYR A 62 9.81 4.37 -6.54
C TYR A 62 10.65 5.32 -7.38
N LYS A 63 11.45 4.76 -8.27
CA LYS A 63 12.19 5.51 -9.26
C LYS A 63 11.68 5.15 -10.65
N ILE A 64 11.47 6.16 -11.47
CA ILE A 64 11.00 5.97 -12.84
C ILE A 64 12.17 6.25 -13.77
N GLU A 65 12.44 5.31 -14.67
CA GLU A 65 13.48 5.42 -15.68
C GLU A 65 12.85 5.28 -17.06
N THR A 66 13.27 6.11 -18.01
CA THR A 66 12.88 5.94 -19.41
C THR A 66 14.03 5.32 -20.19
N LYS A 67 13.88 4.07 -20.62
CA LYS A 67 14.86 3.37 -21.45
C LYS A 67 14.26 3.09 -22.82
N SER A 68 14.84 3.67 -23.86
CA SER A 68 14.42 3.45 -25.25
C SER A 68 12.92 3.73 -25.50
N GLY A 69 12.36 4.73 -24.81
CA GLY A 69 10.94 5.10 -24.91
C GLY A 69 10.00 4.27 -24.03
N ILE A 70 10.50 3.27 -23.29
CA ILE A 70 9.75 2.48 -22.32
C ILE A 70 9.96 3.06 -20.93
N GLN A 71 8.86 3.22 -20.17
CA GLN A 71 8.89 3.65 -18.78
C GLN A 71 9.04 2.41 -17.88
N GLU A 72 10.14 2.34 -17.16
CA GLU A 72 10.44 1.29 -16.19
C GLU A 72 10.28 1.85 -14.78
N LEU A 73 9.51 1.16 -13.96
CA LEU A 73 9.30 1.49 -12.55
C LEU A 73 10.18 0.56 -11.70
N THR A 74 11.11 1.13 -10.97
CA THR A 74 11.93 0.41 -9.99
C THR A 74 11.43 0.74 -8.58
N ALA A 75 11.36 -0.27 -7.71
CA ALA A 75 10.84 -0.21 -6.34
C ALA A 75 11.84 -0.77 -5.33
#